data_AF-A0A522T0H9-F1
#
_entry.id   AF-A0A522T0H9-F1
#
_cell.length_a   1.000
_cell.length_b   1.000
_cell.length_c   1.000
_cell.angle_alpha   90.00
_cell.angle_beta   90.00
_cell.angle_gamma   90.00
#
_symmetry.space_group_name_H-M   'P 1'
#
loop_
_entity.id
_entity.type
_entity.pdbx_description
1 polymer ?
#
loop_
_entity_poly.entity_id
_entity_poly.type
_entity_poly.pdbx_seq_one_letter_code
_entity_poly.pdbx_strand_id
1 'polypeptide(L)' 'MDSTEIFRALADPTRRAVFESLAAGEKNATELRSGFAISQPAVSQHIAVLRHAGLIRE' A
#
# COMPACT_ATOMS: atom_id res chain seq x y z
N MET A 1 12.10 2.07 13.92
CA MET A 1 11.58 1.57 12.64
C MET A 1 12.67 0.75 12.00
N ASP A 2 12.48 -0.56 11.89
CA ASP A 2 13.49 -1.42 11.28
C ASP A 2 13.49 -1.19 9.76
N SER A 3 14.64 -0.84 9.20
CA SER A 3 14.79 -0.65 7.74
C SER A 3 14.40 -1.91 6.98
N THR A 4 14.56 -3.09 7.59
CA THR A 4 14.15 -4.38 7.04
C THR A 4 12.65 -4.43 6.79
N GLU A 5 11.82 -3.87 7.68
CA GLU A 5 10.36 -3.88 7.54
C GLU A 5 9.90 -2.98 6.39
N ILE A 6 10.54 -1.83 6.21
CA ILE A 6 10.30 -0.93 5.08
C ILE A 6 10.61 -1.64 3.76
N PHE A 7 11.81 -2.22 3.64
CA PHE A 7 12.22 -2.89 2.40
C PHE A 7 11.38 -4.13 2.13
N ARG A 8 10.98 -4.90 3.15
CA ARG A 8 10.02 -6.01 3.00
C ARG A 8 8.65 -5.54 2.55
N ALA A 9 8.15 -4.41 3.06
CA ALA A 9 6.89 -3.83 2.62
C ALA A 9 6.97 -3.40 1.15
N LEU A 10 8.05 -2.76 0.70
CA LEU A 10 8.20 -2.29 -0.69
C LEU A 10 8.65 -3.37 -1.69
N ALA A 11 9.07 -4.54 -1.21
CA ALA A 11 9.47 -5.67 -2.07
C ALA A 11 8.30 -6.24 -2.89
N ASP A 12 7.06 -6.07 -2.44
CA ASP A 12 5.87 -6.49 -3.16
C ASP A 12 5.45 -5.42 -4.19
N PRO A 13 5.27 -5.80 -5.47
CA PRO A 13 4.97 -4.85 -6.53
C PRO A 13 3.61 -4.16 -6.35
N THR A 14 2.61 -4.85 -5.78
CA THR A 14 1.29 -4.27 -5.51
C THR A 14 1.40 -3.22 -4.42
N ARG A 15 2.10 -3.50 -3.32
CA ARG A 15 2.34 -2.53 -2.24
C ARG A 15 3.10 -1.31 -2.74
N ARG A 16 4.11 -1.51 -3.59
CA ARG A 16 4.85 -0.40 -4.20
C ARG A 16 3.96 0.48 -5.07
N ALA A 17 3.14 -0.12 -5.93
CA ALA A 17 2.19 0.62 -6.76
C ALA A 17 1.11 1.35 -5.93
N VAL A 18 0.63 0.76 -4.82
CA VAL A 18 -0.27 1.43 -3.88
C VAL A 18 0.39 2.65 -3.26
N PHE A 19 1.64 2.50 -2.79
CA PHE A 19 2.42 3.59 -2.20
C PHE A 19 2.64 4.73 -3.21
N GLU A 20 3.06 4.41 -4.44
CA GLU A 20 3.26 5.39 -5.52
C GLU A 20 1.95 6.10 -5.90
N SER A 21 0.83 5.36 -5.97
CA SER A 21 -0.49 5.91 -6.27
C SER A 21 -0.95 6.91 -5.21
N LEU A 22 -0.67 6.66 -3.93
CA LEU A 22 -0.96 7.57 -2.82
C LEU A 22 0.01 8.75 -2.76
N ALA A 23 1.27 8.54 -3.14
CA ALA A 23 2.25 9.63 -3.26
C ALA A 23 1.87 10.63 -4.36
N ALA A 24 1.16 10.19 -5.40
CA ALA A 24 0.63 11.05 -6.45
C ALA A 24 -0.65 11.81 -6.05
N GLY A 25 -1.31 11.43 -4.95
CA GLY A 25 -2.52 12.08 -4.45
C GLY A 25 -3.35 11.19 -3.54
N GLU A 26 -4.16 11.82 -2.68
CA GLU A 26 -5.05 11.11 -1.76
C GLU A 26 -6.09 10.27 -2.52
N LYS A 27 -6.27 9.02 -2.09
CA LYS A 27 -7.22 8.07 -2.67
C LYS A 27 -7.78 7.17 -1.58
N ASN A 28 -9.07 6.86 -1.67
CA ASN A 28 -9.68 5.85 -0.82
C ASN A 28 -9.40 4.42 -1.33
N ALA A 29 -9.70 3.42 -0.50
CA ALA A 29 -9.40 2.03 -0.79
C ALA A 29 -10.13 1.49 -2.04
N THR A 30 -11.30 2.02 -2.36
CA THR A 30 -12.07 1.65 -3.57
C THR A 30 -11.41 2.22 -4.82
N GLU A 31 -10.97 3.47 -4.77
CA GLU A 31 -10.23 4.12 -5.87
C GLU A 31 -8.90 3.42 -6.14
N LEU A 32 -8.17 3.04 -5.08
CA LEU A 32 -6.94 2.27 -5.21
C LEU A 32 -7.20 0.91 -5.88
N ARG A 33 -8.26 0.20 -5.48
CA ARG A 33 -8.62 -1.09 -6.05
C ARG A 33 -8.81 -1.04 -7.56
N SER A 34 -9.39 0.03 -8.10
CA SER A 34 -9.67 0.15 -9.53
C SER A 34 -8.43 -0.02 -10.43
N GLY A 35 -7.22 0.18 -9.89
CA GLY A 35 -5.95 -0.06 -10.59
C GLY A 35 -5.38 -1.48 -10.48
N PHE A 36 -6.03 -2.39 -9.76
CA PHE A 36 -5.50 -3.73 -9.47
C PHE A 36 -6.53 -4.84 -9.73
N ALA A 37 -6.07 -5.97 -10.28
CA ALA A 37 -6.88 -7.17 -10.47
C ALA A 37 -6.98 -8.02 -9.18
N ILE A 38 -7.19 -7.38 -8.03
CA ILE A 38 -7.31 -8.05 -6.72
C ILE A 38 -8.60 -7.66 -6.00
N SER A 39 -8.94 -8.43 -4.97
CA SER A 39 -10.13 -8.18 -4.17
C SER A 39 -9.95 -6.94 -3.28
N GLN A 40 -11.07 -6.32 -2.87
CA GLN A 40 -11.05 -5.20 -1.93
C GLN A 40 -10.34 -5.55 -0.60
N PRO A 41 -10.57 -6.73 0.01
CA PRO A 41 -9.84 -7.14 1.21
C PRO A 41 -8.32 -7.24 0.98
N ALA A 42 -7.87 -7.68 -0.20
CA ALA A 42 -6.44 -7.76 -0.53
C ALA A 42 -5.80 -6.37 -0.59
N VAL A 43 -6.48 -5.39 -1.20
CA VAL A 43 -6.01 -3.98 -1.18
C VAL A 43 -5.91 -3.47 0.27
N SER A 44 -6.95 -3.70 1.08
CA SER A 44 -6.94 -3.29 2.50
C SER A 44 -5.80 -3.95 3.29
N GLN A 45 -5.48 -5.22 3.01
CA GLN A 45 -4.34 -5.91 3.63
C GLN A 45 -3.01 -5.27 3.24
N HIS A 46 -2.82 -4.91 1.97
CA HIS A 46 -1.64 -4.20 1.50
C HIS A 46 -1.49 -2.83 2.17
N ILE A 47 -2.59 -2.07 2.30
CA ILE A 47 -2.62 -0.79 3.02
C ILE A 47 -2.23 -1.00 4.49
N ALA A 48 -2.75 -2.02 5.16
CA ALA A 48 -2.42 -2.32 6.55
C ALA A 48 -0.92 -2.63 6.74
N VAL A 49 -0.31 -3.39 5.83
CA VAL A 49 1.13 -3.67 5.85
C VAL A 49 1.94 -2.39 5.67
N LEU A 50 1.56 -1.52 4.73
CA LEU A 50 2.23 -0.24 4.51
C LEU A 50 2.11 0.69 5.72
N ARG A 51 0.95 0.72 6.39
CA ARG A 51 0.73 1.47 7.65
C ARG A 51 1.60 0.94 8.78
N HIS A 52 1.64 -0.39 8.95
CA HIS A 52 2.48 -1.02 9.96
C HIS A 52 3.96 -0.73 9.74
N ALA A 53 4.40 -0.78 8.49
CA ALA A 53 5.73 -0.37 8.08
C ALA A 53 5.88 1.16 7.97
N GLY A 54 4.99 1.97 8.55
CA GLY A 54 5.05 3.43 8.65
C GLY A 54 5.19 4.21 7.33
N LEU A 55 4.90 3.59 6.19
CA LEU A 55 5.03 4.18 4.86
C LEU A 55 3.85 5.08 4.51
N ILE A 56 2.67 4.83 5.09
CA ILE A 56 1.46 5.63 4.86
C ILE A 56 0.77 5.93 6.20
N ARG A 57 0.02 7.03 6.23
CA ARG A 57 -0.75 7.51 7.39
C ARG A 57 -2.21 7.74 6.99
N GLU A 58 -3.09 7.90 7.99
CA GLU A 58 -4.47 8.34 7.77
C GLU A 58 -4.52 9.80 7.31
#